data_AF-W2CQ93-F1
#
_entry.id   AF-W2CQ93-F1
#
_cell.length_a   1.000
_cell.length_b   1.000
_cell.length_c   1.000
_cell.angle_alpha   90.00
_cell.angle_beta   90.00
_cell.angle_gamma   90.00
#
_symmetry.space_group_name_H-M   'P 1'
#
loop_
_entity.id
_entity.type
_entity.pdbx_description
1 polymer ?
#
loop_
_entity_poly.entity_id
_entity_poly.type
_entity_poly.pdbx_seq_one_letter_code
_entity_poly.pdbx_strand_id
1 'polypeptide(L)' 'MEANKLIIGARYIYRTMDGKDVEVTHTGDNGDGRYVFHTRRRMYRFVFGPDTVKDRVSECE' A
#
# COMPACT_ATOMS: atom_id res chain seq x y z
N MET A 1 -6.12 -3.50 -6.60
CA MET A 1 -7.30 -3.02 -5.85
C MET A 1 -7.59 -1.56 -6.22
N GLU A 2 -8.83 -1.05 -6.18
CA GLU A 2 -9.01 0.39 -6.44
C GLU A 2 -8.45 1.25 -5.28
N ALA A 3 -7.68 2.30 -5.61
CA ALA A 3 -6.96 3.07 -4.61
C ALA A 3 -7.87 3.89 -3.67
N ASN A 4 -9.03 4.29 -4.16
CA ASN A 4 -10.09 4.92 -3.38
C ASN A 4 -10.79 3.98 -2.37
N LYS A 5 -10.52 2.67 -2.42
CA LYS A 5 -11.04 1.69 -1.46
C LYS A 5 -10.07 1.35 -0.34
N LEU A 6 -8.91 2.00 -0.28
CA LEU A 6 -7.95 1.81 0.79
C LEU A 6 -8.52 2.31 2.13
N ILE A 7 -8.43 1.48 3.15
CA ILE A 7 -8.88 1.74 4.50
C ILE A 7 -7.64 2.02 5.36
N ILE A 8 -7.61 3.18 6.00
CA ILE A 8 -6.52 3.55 6.91
C ILE A 8 -6.51 2.56 8.08
N GLY A 9 -5.35 1.98 8.36
CA GLY A 9 -5.14 0.97 9.39
C GLY A 9 -5.31 -0.48 8.91
N ALA A 10 -5.84 -0.72 7.70
CA ALA A 10 -5.98 -2.06 7.15
C ALA A 10 -4.66 -2.60 6.58
N ARG A 11 -4.55 -3.94 6.54
CA ARG A 11 -3.40 -4.69 6.02
C ARG A 11 -3.62 -5.03 4.55
N TYR A 12 -2.56 -4.85 3.77
CA TYR A 12 -2.51 -5.06 2.34
C TYR A 12 -1.23 -5.80 1.96
N ILE A 13 -1.25 -6.48 0.83
CA ILE A 13 -0.08 -7.10 0.23
C ILE A 13 0.36 -6.24 -0.95
N TYR A 14 1.61 -5.80 -0.92
CA TYR A 14 2.29 -5.13 -2.00
C TYR A 14 3.23 -6.09 -2.72
N ARG A 15 3.07 -6.26 -4.03
CA ARG A 15 3.99 -7.05 -4.86
C ARG A 15 5.11 -6.16 -5.40
N THR A 16 6.35 -6.42 -4.97
CA THR A 16 7.58 -5.75 -5.44
C THR A 16 7.89 -6.06 -6.91
N MET A 17 8.83 -5.32 -7.53
CA MET A 17 9.13 -5.48 -8.97
C MET A 17 9.76 -6.85 -9.24
N ASP A 18 10.52 -7.34 -8.27
CA ASP A 18 11.11 -8.67 -8.23
C ASP A 18 10.08 -9.79 -7.93
N GLY A 19 8.79 -9.48 -7.89
CA GLY A 19 7.73 -10.47 -7.67
C GLY A 19 7.57 -10.95 -6.22
N LYS A 20 8.29 -10.34 -5.27
CA LYS A 20 8.14 -10.65 -3.84
C LYS A 20 6.96 -9.90 -3.24
N ASP A 21 6.14 -10.62 -2.48
CA ASP A 21 5.00 -10.06 -1.76
C ASP A 21 5.44 -9.53 -0.37
N VAL A 22 4.98 -8.32 -0.04
CA VAL A 22 5.35 -7.59 1.18
C VAL A 22 4.07 -7.10 1.85
N GLU A 23 3.91 -7.46 3.12
CA GLU A 23 2.79 -6.96 3.92
C GLU A 23 3.02 -5.50 4.34
N VAL A 24 2.02 -4.68 4.05
CA VAL A 24 2.00 -3.26 4.36
C VAL A 24 0.66 -2.85 4.96
N THR A 25 0.67 -1.80 5.78
CA THR A 25 -0.51 -1.21 6.39
C THR A 25 -0.69 0.18 5.80
N HIS A 26 -1.89 0.48 5.29
CA HIS A 26 -2.18 1.82 4.82
C HIS A 26 -2.29 2.77 6.01
N THR A 27 -1.59 3.90 6.00
CA THR A 27 -1.55 4.84 7.13
C THR A 27 -2.10 6.22 6.81
N GLY A 28 -2.57 6.46 5.59
CA GLY A 28 -3.11 7.74 5.14
C GLY A 28 -2.54 8.18 3.80
N ASP A 29 -2.84 9.41 3.40
CA ASP A 29 -2.34 10.01 2.16
C ASP A 29 -1.24 11.05 2.43
N ASN A 30 -0.49 11.40 1.38
CA ASN A 30 0.58 12.40 1.44
C ASN A 30 0.13 13.79 0.94
N GLY A 31 -1.18 14.07 0.83
CA GLY A 31 -1.74 15.33 0.33
C GLY A 31 -1.66 15.56 -1.19
N ASP A 32 -0.83 14.80 -1.90
CA ASP A 32 -0.61 14.88 -3.37
C ASP A 32 -1.42 13.81 -4.15
N GLY A 33 -2.45 13.22 -3.53
CA GLY A 33 -3.19 12.08 -4.11
C GLY A 33 -2.41 10.76 -4.10
N ARG A 34 -1.30 10.69 -3.34
CA ARG A 34 -0.51 9.47 -3.13
C ARG A 34 -0.82 8.85 -1.78
N TYR A 35 -0.81 7.53 -1.74
CA TYR A 35 -1.16 6.72 -0.58
C TYR A 35 0.10 6.26 0.16
N VAL A 36 0.10 6.43 1.47
CA VAL A 36 1.21 6.10 2.36
C VAL A 36 0.95 4.75 3.02
N PHE A 37 1.97 3.91 3.00
CA PHE A 37 1.96 2.58 3.57
C PHE A 37 3.19 2.36 4.43
N HIS A 38 3.03 1.56 5.48
CA HIS A 38 4.13 1.15 6.34
C HIS A 38 4.21 -0.36 6.43
N THR A 39 5.42 -0.91 6.53
CA THR A 39 5.56 -2.33 6.89
C THR A 39 5.04 -2.60 8.30
N ARG A 40 4.77 -3.86 8.64
CA ARG A 40 4.25 -4.26 9.97
C ARG A 40 5.07 -3.72 11.15
N ARG A 41 6.39 -3.57 10.99
CA ARG A 41 7.30 -3.00 12.02
C ARG A 41 7.49 -1.48 11.90
N ARG A 42 6.72 -0.82 11.02
CA ARG A 42 6.86 0.60 10.61
C ARG A 42 8.28 1.02 10.23
N MET A 43 9.09 0.05 9.82
CA MET A 43 10.52 0.26 9.53
C MET A 43 10.73 0.92 8.17
N TYR A 44 9.80 0.70 7.24
CA TYR A 44 9.83 1.26 5.89
C TYR A 44 8.52 1.96 5.57
N ARG A 45 8.63 3.15 4.98
CA ARG A 45 7.52 3.94 4.43
C ARG A 45 7.52 3.78 2.91
N PHE A 46 6.40 3.31 2.38
CA PHE A 46 6.12 3.28 0.95
C PHE A 46 5.10 4.35 0.59
N VAL A 47 5.31 5.03 -0.52
CA VAL A 47 4.38 6.02 -1.07
C VAL A 47 4.02 5.57 -2.46
N PHE A 48 2.76 5.21 -2.66
CA PHE A 48 2.26 4.67 -3.91
C PHE A 48 1.28 5.64 -4.58
N GLY A 49 1.43 5.80 -5.89
CA GLY A 49 0.40 6.45 -6.70
C GLY A 49 -0.80 5.51 -6.91
N PRO A 50 -1.93 6.05 -7.39
CA PRO A 50 -3.15 5.27 -7.63
C PRO A 50 -2.91 4.11 -8.61
N ASP A 51 -2.09 4.29 -9.65
CA ASP A 51 -1.76 3.24 -10.61
C ASP A 51 -1.03 2.06 -9.96
N THR A 52 -0.08 2.34 -9.06
CA THR A 52 0.67 1.29 -8.34
C THR A 52 -0.25 0.52 -7.38
N VAL A 53 -1.18 1.21 -6.71
CA VAL A 53 -2.16 0.55 -5.85
C VAL A 53 -3.08 -0.35 -6.67
N LYS A 54 -3.48 0.10 -7.86
CA LYS A 54 -4.34 -0.66 -8.76
C LYS A 54 -3.67 -1.95 -9.25
N ASP A 55 -2.43 -1.83 -9.67
CA ASP A 55 -1.66 -2.91 -10.31
C ASP A 55 -1.05 -3.90 -9.29
N ARG A 56 -0.61 -3.40 -8.12
CA ARG A 56 0.35 -4.14 -7.28
C ARG A 56 -0.03 -4.25 -5.81
N VAL A 57 -1.15 -3.67 -5.40
CA VAL A 57 -1.66 -3.75 -4.03
C VAL A 57 -2.98 -4.49 -4.01
N SER A 58 -3.04 -5.48 -3.13
CA SER A 58 -4.21 -6.34 -2.90
C SER A 58 -4.54 -6.42 -1.41
N GLU A 59 -5.78 -6.73 -1.07
CA GLU A 59 -6.21 -6.96 0.31
C GLU A 59 -5.53 -8.22 0.86
N CYS A 60 -5.15 -8.19 2.14
CA CYS A 60 -4.70 -9.40 2.83
C CYS A 60 -5.95 -10.12 3.33
N GLU A 61 -6.32 -11.23 2.68
CA GLU A 61 -7.38 -12.14 3.17
C GLU A 61 -7.04 -12.73 4.55
#